data_AF-A0AAD4BXW6-F1
#
_entry.id   AF-A0AAD4BXW6-F1
#
_cell.length_a   1.000
_cell.length_b   1.000
_cell.length_c   1.000
_cell.angle_alpha   90.00
_cell.angle_beta   90.00
_cell.angle_gamma   90.00
#
_symmetry.space_group_name_H-M   'P 1'
#
loop_
_entity.id
_entity.type
_entity.pdbx_description
1 polymer ?
#
loop_
_entity_poly.entity_id
_entity_poly.type
_entity_poly.pdbx_seq_one_letter_code
_entity_poly.pdbx_strand_id
1 'polypeptide(L)'
;MPNARGHRNDKLAWFWSMDIPKDTEGSDWMSECTLVYRVHWLRAKATKDRWREEVEILKAEFQWTVNFFNKRAEDWTHLAVDSQTKGQHGAASYAARQSSMYGQLRDQCQISLESHHPARATRNISSLF
;
A
#
# COMPACT_ATOMS: atom_id res chain seq x y z
N MET A 1 33.18 -13.17 21.96
CA MET A 1 33.41 -11.92 22.71
C MET A 1 32.08 -11.51 23.36
N PRO A 2 32.04 -11.11 24.65
CA PRO A 2 30.84 -11.10 25.48
C PRO A 2 30.05 -9.77 25.44
N ASN A 3 28.77 -9.87 25.82
CA ASN A 3 27.73 -8.83 26.02
C ASN A 3 28.20 -7.42 26.42
N ALA A 4 27.67 -6.40 25.73
CA ALA A 4 27.44 -5.08 26.33
C ALA A 4 25.94 -4.95 26.70
N ARG A 5 25.63 -5.13 27.99
CA ARG A 5 24.36 -4.73 28.61
C ARG A 5 24.55 -3.31 29.16
N GLY A 6 23.62 -2.40 28.88
CA GLY A 6 23.64 -1.09 29.53
C GLY A 6 22.82 0.03 28.89
N HIS A 7 21.54 -0.18 28.57
CA HIS A 7 20.58 0.93 28.52
C HIS A 7 19.54 0.73 29.62
N ARG A 8 19.92 1.11 30.85
CA ARG A 8 19.02 1.23 32.00
C ARG A 8 19.05 2.67 32.51
N ASN A 9 18.65 3.60 31.66
CA ASN A 9 17.92 4.82 32.00
C ASN A 9 17.66 5.59 30.70
N ASP A 10 16.60 5.24 29.97
CA ASP A 10 16.06 6.16 28.97
C ASP A 10 15.39 7.27 29.76
N LYS A 11 16.19 8.25 30.22
CA LYS A 11 15.65 9.55 30.58
C LYS A 11 15.01 10.06 29.31
N LEU A 12 13.68 9.93 29.23
CA LEU A 12 12.88 10.57 28.21
C LEU A 12 13.42 12.00 28.07
N ALA A 13 13.63 12.45 26.83
CA ALA A 13 14.15 13.78 26.58
C ALA A 13 13.39 14.80 27.44
N TRP A 14 14.09 15.81 27.98
CA TRP A 14 13.61 16.67 29.06
C TRP A 14 12.19 17.21 28.89
N PHE A 15 11.75 17.43 27.65
CA PHE A 15 10.40 17.87 27.28
C PHE A 15 9.27 16.86 27.63
N TRP A 16 9.56 15.56 27.66
CA TRP A 16 8.63 14.50 28.07
C TRP A 16 8.54 14.31 29.59
N SER A 17 9.44 14.92 30.36
CA SER A 17 9.42 14.88 31.83
C SER A 17 8.76 16.12 32.46
N MET A 18 8.23 17.04 31.64
CA MET A 18 7.58 18.27 32.10
C MET A 18 6.12 18.05 32.50
N ASP A 19 5.73 18.62 33.65
CA ASP A 19 4.35 18.63 34.12
C ASP A 19 3.68 19.95 33.72
N ILE A 20 3.04 19.91 32.55
CA ILE A 20 2.58 21.08 31.78
C ILE A 20 1.77 22.09 32.61
N PRO A 21 0.84 21.70 33.52
CA PRO A 21 0.04 22.63 34.31
C PRO A 21 0.78 23.30 35.48
N LYS A 22 1.89 22.73 35.95
CA LYS A 22 2.62 23.19 37.13
C LYS A 22 3.72 24.20 36.77
N ASP A 23 4.29 24.03 35.58
CA ASP A 23 5.34 24.89 35.05
C ASP A 23 4.75 26.03 34.17
N THR A 24 3.42 26.21 34.16
CA THR A 24 2.70 27.08 33.19
C THR A 24 2.71 28.58 33.51
N GLU A 25 3.05 28.95 34.74
CA GLU A 25 2.86 30.31 35.21
C GLU A 25 4.03 31.22 34.76
N GLY A 26 3.93 31.73 33.52
CA GLY A 26 4.61 32.98 33.13
C GLY A 26 5.76 32.90 32.13
N SER A 27 5.92 31.83 31.35
CA SER A 27 7.12 31.65 30.52
C SER A 27 6.86 31.50 29.01
N ASP A 28 7.45 32.40 28.21
CA ASP A 28 7.34 32.49 26.73
C ASP A 28 7.77 31.19 26.01
N TRP A 29 8.75 30.47 26.56
CA TRP A 29 9.31 29.23 25.99
C TRP A 29 8.30 28.06 25.90
N MET A 30 7.21 28.07 26.67
CA MET A 30 6.16 27.05 26.53
C MET A 30 5.36 27.20 25.23
N SER A 31 5.31 28.40 24.65
CA SER A 31 4.74 28.59 23.33
C SER A 31 5.54 27.80 22.30
N GLU A 32 6.88 27.82 22.40
CA GLU A 32 7.78 27.04 21.55
C GLU A 32 7.61 25.53 21.76
N CYS A 33 7.51 25.05 23.00
CA CYS A 33 7.24 23.64 23.28
C CYS A 33 5.88 23.19 22.72
N THR A 34 4.83 23.98 22.90
CA THR A 34 3.49 23.70 22.35
C THR A 34 3.51 23.68 20.82
N LEU A 35 4.28 24.58 20.19
CA LEU A 35 4.50 24.58 18.75
C LEU A 35 5.22 23.31 18.28
N VAL A 36 6.24 22.84 19.00
CA VAL A 36 6.94 21.58 18.67
C VAL A 36 6.00 20.38 18.72
N TYR A 37 5.21 20.24 19.78
CA TYR A 37 4.22 19.16 19.90
C TYR A 37 3.14 19.24 18.81
N ARG A 38 2.63 20.44 18.53
CA ARG A 38 1.63 20.67 17.49
C ARG A 38 2.18 20.35 16.10
N VAL A 39 3.41 20.76 15.80
CA VAL A 39 4.09 20.44 14.53
C VAL A 39 4.32 18.94 14.40
N HIS A 40 4.75 18.27 15.47
CA HIS A 40 4.93 16.81 15.46
C HIS A 40 3.61 16.09 15.20
N TRP A 41 2.54 16.49 15.89
CA TRP A 41 1.20 15.95 15.66
C TRP A 41 0.70 16.21 14.24
N LEU A 42 0.88 17.42 13.70
CA LEU A 42 0.51 17.76 12.32
C LEU A 42 1.28 16.91 11.30
N ARG A 43 2.58 16.67 11.52
CA ARG A 43 3.39 15.79 10.66
C ARG A 43 2.93 14.34 10.74
N ALA A 44 2.63 13.83 11.93
CA ALA A 44 2.10 12.48 12.12
C ALA A 44 0.74 12.33 11.43
N LYS A 45 -0.15 13.33 11.59
CA LYS A 45 -1.46 13.37 10.92
C LYS A 45 -1.32 13.42 9.41
N ALA A 46 -0.51 14.33 8.87
CA ALA A 46 -0.27 14.45 7.43
C ALA A 46 0.35 13.16 6.85
N THR A 47 1.22 12.50 7.61
CA THR A 47 1.78 11.20 7.22
C THR A 47 0.68 10.14 7.17
N LYS A 48 -0.14 10.02 8.22
CA LYS A 48 -1.30 9.12 8.24
C LYS A 48 -2.27 9.39 7.08
N ASP A 49 -2.56 10.65 6.80
CA ASP A 49 -3.45 11.05 5.71
C ASP A 49 -2.87 10.64 4.35
N ARG A 50 -1.57 10.87 4.12
CA ARG A 50 -0.87 10.40 2.92
C ARG A 50 -0.90 8.89 2.76
N TRP A 51 -0.62 8.12 3.81
CA TRP A 51 -0.71 6.65 3.75
C TRP A 51 -2.12 6.19 3.39
N ARG A 52 -3.16 6.88 3.88
CA ARG A 52 -4.55 6.57 3.52
C ARG A 52 -4.81 6.83 2.03
N GLU A 53 -4.37 7.97 1.51
CA GLU A 53 -4.47 8.32 0.08
C GLU A 53 -3.70 7.30 -0.79
N GLU A 54 -2.46 6.97 -0.43
CA GLU A 54 -1.65 5.99 -1.14
C GLU A 54 -2.33 4.62 -1.22
N VAL A 55 -2.99 4.17 -0.14
CA VAL A 55 -3.75 2.92 -0.15
C VAL A 55 -4.93 2.98 -1.14
N GLU A 56 -5.62 4.11 -1.24
CA GLU A 56 -6.72 4.31 -2.19
C GLU A 56 -6.21 4.35 -3.64
N ILE A 57 -5.12 5.08 -3.89
CA ILE A 57 -4.46 5.16 -5.20
C ILE A 57 -4.00 3.78 -5.65
N LEU A 58 -3.29 3.04 -4.79
CA LEU A 58 -2.81 1.70 -5.11
C LEU A 58 -3.95 0.73 -5.46
N LYS A 59 -5.08 0.82 -4.75
CA LYS A 59 -6.28 0.02 -5.12
C LYS A 59 -6.81 0.39 -6.50
N ALA A 60 -6.87 1.68 -6.81
CA ALA A 60 -7.32 2.14 -8.12
C ALA A 60 -6.36 1.75 -9.25
N GLU A 61 -5.05 1.94 -9.06
CA GLU A 61 -4.01 1.51 -10.01
C GLU A 61 -4.05 0.01 -10.26
N PHE A 62 -4.27 -0.76 -9.19
CA PHE A 62 -4.39 -2.20 -9.30
C PHE A 62 -5.60 -2.62 -10.14
N GLN A 63 -6.78 -2.04 -9.88
CA GLN A 63 -7.98 -2.26 -10.69
C GLN A 63 -7.76 -1.84 -12.14
N TRP A 64 -7.10 -0.71 -12.37
CA TRP A 64 -6.71 -0.25 -13.70
C TRP A 64 -5.82 -1.25 -14.42
N THR A 65 -4.85 -1.84 -13.73
CA THR A 65 -3.94 -2.84 -14.29
C THR A 65 -4.69 -4.10 -14.74
N VAL A 66 -5.60 -4.59 -13.91
CA VAL A 66 -6.48 -5.72 -14.25
C VAL A 66 -7.35 -5.39 -15.48
N ASN A 67 -7.95 -4.20 -15.51
CA ASN A 67 -8.77 -3.75 -16.64
C ASN A 67 -7.95 -3.58 -17.91
N PHE A 68 -6.72 -3.08 -17.81
CA PHE A 68 -5.80 -2.96 -18.94
C PHE A 68 -5.49 -4.32 -19.55
N PHE A 69 -5.16 -5.33 -18.73
CA PHE A 69 -4.90 -6.68 -19.23
C PHE A 69 -6.14 -7.34 -19.83
N ASN A 70 -7.31 -7.17 -19.21
CA ASN A 70 -8.59 -7.60 -19.79
C ASN A 70 -8.79 -7.01 -21.19
N LYS A 71 -8.71 -5.68 -21.30
CA LYS A 71 -8.91 -4.97 -22.55
C LYS A 71 -7.92 -5.44 -23.62
N ARG A 72 -6.66 -5.65 -23.24
CA ARG A 72 -5.64 -6.18 -24.16
C ARG A 72 -5.96 -7.60 -24.61
N ALA A 73 -6.38 -8.48 -23.69
CA ALA A 73 -6.78 -9.83 -24.05
C ALA A 73 -7.94 -9.80 -25.07
N GLU A 74 -8.98 -9.00 -24.80
CA GLU A 74 -10.12 -8.80 -25.70
C GLU A 74 -9.68 -8.29 -27.09
N ASP A 75 -8.82 -7.27 -27.14
CA ASP A 75 -8.31 -6.74 -28.41
C ASP A 75 -7.58 -7.81 -29.23
N TRP A 76 -6.78 -8.64 -28.57
CA TRP A 76 -6.11 -9.77 -29.22
C TRP A 76 -7.08 -10.88 -29.63
N THR A 77 -8.16 -11.14 -28.86
CA THR A 77 -9.20 -12.09 -29.29
C THR A 77 -9.90 -11.62 -30.56
N HIS A 78 -10.25 -10.34 -30.64
CA HIS A 78 -10.90 -9.77 -31.81
C HIS A 78 -9.98 -9.87 -33.03
N LEU A 79 -8.70 -9.53 -32.86
CA LEU A 79 -7.71 -9.65 -33.93
C LEU A 79 -7.53 -11.11 -34.38
N ALA A 80 -7.56 -12.07 -33.46
CA ALA A 80 -7.45 -13.49 -33.80
C ALA A 80 -8.62 -13.94 -34.69
N VAL A 81 -9.85 -13.52 -34.35
CA VAL A 81 -11.05 -13.80 -35.15
C VAL A 81 -10.97 -13.12 -36.52
N ASP A 82 -10.56 -11.86 -36.57
CA ASP A 82 -10.40 -11.11 -37.84
C ASP A 82 -9.33 -11.73 -38.74
N SER A 83 -8.20 -12.16 -38.19
CA SER A 83 -7.16 -12.85 -38.96
C SER A 83 -7.63 -14.22 -39.44
N GLN A 84 -8.42 -14.94 -38.64
CA GLN A 84 -8.98 -16.24 -39.03
C GLN A 84 -9.97 -16.09 -40.20
N THR A 85 -10.86 -15.10 -40.15
CA THR A 85 -11.82 -14.83 -41.25
C THR A 85 -11.12 -14.42 -42.55
N LYS A 86 -9.95 -13.78 -42.45
CA LYS A 86 -9.09 -13.42 -43.60
C LYS A 86 -8.20 -14.59 -44.09
N GLY A 87 -8.29 -15.78 -43.50
CA GLY A 87 -7.45 -16.93 -43.86
C GLY A 87 -5.99 -16.84 -43.40
N GLN A 88 -5.66 -15.88 -42.52
CA GLN A 88 -4.31 -15.63 -42.03
C GLN A 88 -4.03 -16.45 -40.76
N HIS A 89 -3.98 -17.78 -40.89
CA HIS A 89 -3.92 -18.70 -39.75
C HIS A 89 -2.71 -18.47 -38.81
N GLY A 90 -1.55 -18.05 -39.35
CA GLY A 90 -0.38 -17.72 -38.53
C GLY A 90 -0.60 -16.51 -37.64
N ALA A 91 -1.17 -15.44 -38.20
CA ALA A 91 -1.52 -14.23 -37.44
C ALA A 91 -2.61 -14.53 -36.40
N ALA A 92 -3.62 -15.33 -36.77
CA ALA A 92 -4.66 -15.77 -35.84
C ALA A 92 -4.09 -16.55 -34.65
N SER A 93 -3.16 -17.48 -34.91
CA SER A 93 -2.52 -18.27 -33.86
C SER A 93 -1.68 -17.41 -32.91
N TYR A 94 -0.94 -16.44 -33.45
CA TYR A 94 -0.15 -15.52 -32.62
C TYR A 94 -1.04 -14.61 -31.77
N ALA A 95 -2.09 -14.05 -32.36
CA ALA A 95 -3.05 -13.21 -31.63
C ALA A 95 -3.76 -14.00 -30.51
N ALA A 96 -4.17 -15.24 -30.78
CA ALA A 96 -4.74 -16.12 -29.75
C ALA A 96 -3.76 -16.37 -28.58
N ARG A 97 -2.47 -16.59 -28.89
CA ARG A 97 -1.42 -16.69 -27.86
C ARG A 97 -1.30 -15.42 -27.03
N GLN A 98 -1.30 -14.25 -27.67
CA GLN A 98 -1.23 -12.96 -26.96
C GLN A 98 -2.43 -12.77 -26.02
N SER A 99 -3.64 -13.07 -26.50
CA SER A 99 -4.84 -13.04 -25.66
C SER A 99 -4.68 -13.92 -24.41
N SER A 100 -4.22 -15.17 -24.60
CA SER A 100 -3.99 -16.08 -23.47
C SER A 100 -2.95 -15.55 -22.48
N MET A 101 -1.87 -14.93 -22.97
CA MET A 101 -0.84 -14.34 -22.11
C MET A 101 -1.41 -13.21 -21.25
N TYR A 102 -2.15 -12.28 -21.84
CA TYR A 102 -2.78 -11.19 -21.09
C TYR A 102 -3.84 -11.69 -20.10
N GLY A 103 -4.58 -12.75 -20.46
CA GLY A 103 -5.48 -13.43 -19.52
C GLY A 103 -4.73 -13.98 -18.30
N GLN A 104 -3.59 -14.64 -18.51
CA GLN A 104 -2.76 -15.14 -17.40
C GLN A 104 -2.22 -14.03 -16.50
N LEU A 105 -1.76 -12.92 -17.09
CA LEU A 105 -1.26 -11.76 -16.31
C LEU A 105 -2.37 -11.14 -15.45
N ARG A 106 -3.58 -11.01 -16.00
CA ARG A 106 -4.75 -10.57 -15.24
C ARG A 106 -5.02 -11.48 -14.05
N ASP A 107 -5.06 -12.79 -14.27
CA ASP A 107 -5.38 -13.77 -13.23
C ASP A 107 -4.32 -13.75 -12.13
N GLN A 108 -3.04 -13.67 -12.49
CA GLN A 108 -1.93 -13.53 -11.54
C GLN A 108 -2.05 -12.26 -10.69
N CYS A 109 -2.41 -11.14 -11.31
CA CYS A 109 -2.72 -9.93 -10.56
C CYS A 109 -3.85 -10.21 -9.56
N GLN A 110 -5.02 -10.66 -10.01
CA GLN A 110 -6.17 -10.88 -9.12
C GLN A 110 -5.84 -11.79 -7.93
N ILE A 111 -5.09 -12.88 -8.17
CA ILE A 111 -4.63 -13.79 -7.11
C ILE A 111 -3.72 -13.05 -6.11
N SER A 112 -2.78 -12.24 -6.60
CA SER A 112 -1.90 -11.44 -5.73
C SER A 112 -2.71 -10.50 -4.84
N LEU A 113 -3.72 -9.82 -5.39
CA LEU A 113 -4.60 -8.94 -4.62
C LEU A 113 -5.36 -9.70 -3.51
N GLU A 114 -5.94 -10.84 -3.84
CA GLU A 114 -6.68 -11.68 -2.89
C GLU A 114 -5.76 -12.22 -1.79
N SER A 115 -4.51 -12.56 -2.13
CA SER A 115 -3.52 -13.04 -1.17
C SER A 115 -3.09 -11.96 -0.16
N HIS A 116 -3.02 -10.70 -0.60
CA HIS A 116 -2.62 -9.56 0.22
C HIS A 116 -3.80 -8.87 0.93
N HIS A 117 -5.04 -9.32 0.69
CA HIS A 117 -6.21 -8.77 1.37
C HIS A 117 -6.17 -9.11 2.87
N PRO A 118 -6.21 -8.10 3.78
CA PRO A 118 -5.98 -8.29 5.22
C PRO A 118 -7.02 -9.18 5.92
N ALA A 119 -8.15 -9.45 5.28
CA ALA A 119 -9.18 -10.37 5.79
C ALA A 119 -8.70 -11.84 5.93
N ARG A 120 -7.58 -12.22 5.29
CA ARG A 120 -6.99 -13.56 5.48
C ARG A 120 -6.13 -13.66 6.75
N ALA A 121 -5.61 -12.53 7.25
CA ALA A 121 -4.83 -12.49 8.49
C ALA A 121 -5.72 -12.64 9.75
N THR A 122 -6.98 -12.19 9.70
CA THR A 122 -7.91 -12.29 10.82
C THR A 122 -8.48 -13.70 11.02
N ARG A 123 -8.49 -14.55 9.98
CA ARG A 123 -8.92 -15.96 10.09
C ARG A 123 -7.95 -16.84 10.89
N ASN A 124 -6.68 -16.44 11.00
CA ASN A 124 -5.65 -17.20 11.71
C ASN A 124 -5.55 -16.85 13.21
N ILE A 125 -6.15 -15.74 13.64
CA ILE A 125 -6.11 -15.29 15.03
C ILE A 125 -7.28 -15.86 15.83
N SER A 126 -8.42 -16.13 15.16
CA SER A 126 -9.61 -16.75 15.78
C SER A 126 -9.48 -18.25 16.04
N SER A 127 -8.38 -18.90 15.65
CA SER A 127 -8.09 -20.31 15.96
C SER A 127 -7.03 -20.48 17.06
N LEU A 128 -6.60 -19.38 17.68
CA LEU A 128 -5.63 -19.33 18.77
C LEU A 128 -6.23 -18.82 20.09
N PHE A 129 -7.56 -18.74 20.17
CA PHE A 129 -8.33 -18.50 21.39
C PHE A 129 -9.46 -19.51 21.50
#